data_AF-A0A377ZGA8-F1
#
_entry.id   AF-A0A377ZGA8-F1
#
_cell.length_a   1.000
_cell.length_b   1.000
_cell.length_c   1.000
_cell.angle_alpha   90.00
_cell.angle_beta   90.00
_cell.angle_gamma   90.00
#
_symmetry.space_group_name_H-M   'P 1'
#
loop_
_entity.id
_entity.type
_entity.pdbx_description
1 polymer ?
#
loop_
_entity_poly.entity_id
_entity_poly.type
_entity_poly.pdbx_seq_one_letter_code
_entity_poly.pdbx_strand_id
1 'polypeptide(L)'
;MGLGTDIDTGLPMSLSLNVYAKYQWQNYGASNENEWDGYRFKVKYFVPLTDLWGGSLSYIGFTNFDWGSDLGDDNFYDLNGKHARTSNSIASSHILALNYAHWHYSIVARYFHNGGQWADDAKLNFGDGPFSVRSTGWGGYFVVGYNF
;
A
#
# COMPACT_ATOMS: atom_id res chain seq x y z
N MET A 1 10.67 0.06 -12.35
CA MET A 1 10.87 -1.06 -13.30
C MET A 1 11.49 -2.25 -12.59
N GLY A 2 11.30 -3.47 -13.07
CA GLY A 2 11.90 -4.66 -12.44
C GLY A 2 11.39 -5.98 -12.98
N LEU A 3 11.51 -7.05 -12.19
CA LEU A 3 11.18 -8.43 -12.57
C LEU A 3 9.94 -8.93 -11.84
N GLY A 4 9.15 -9.75 -12.52
CA GLY A 4 7.94 -10.36 -11.99
C GLY A 4 7.86 -11.84 -12.34
N THR A 5 7.10 -12.58 -11.53
CA THR A 5 6.83 -14.01 -11.75
C THR A 5 5.44 -14.37 -11.24
N ASP A 6 4.84 -15.37 -11.87
CA ASP A 6 3.65 -16.07 -11.40
C ASP A 6 4.06 -17.44 -10.85
N ILE A 7 3.49 -17.81 -9.71
CA ILE A 7 3.85 -19.01 -8.96
C ILE A 7 2.72 -20.02 -9.08
N ASP A 8 3.05 -21.22 -9.56
CA ASP A 8 2.18 -22.39 -9.39
C ASP A 8 2.28 -22.87 -7.94
N THR A 9 1.17 -22.76 -7.22
CA THR A 9 1.07 -23.14 -5.80
C THR A 9 0.56 -24.57 -5.60
N GLY A 10 0.08 -25.23 -6.65
CA GLY A 10 -0.67 -26.49 -6.54
C GLY A 10 -2.05 -26.34 -5.86
N LEU A 11 -2.49 -25.12 -5.58
CA LEU A 11 -3.77 -24.79 -4.95
C LEU A 11 -4.69 -24.05 -5.93
N PRO A 12 -6.01 -23.99 -5.68
CA PRO A 12 -6.94 -23.19 -6.49
C PRO A 12 -6.80 -21.70 -6.16
N MET A 13 -5.62 -21.13 -6.41
CA MET A 13 -5.32 -19.72 -6.23
C MET A 13 -4.27 -19.24 -7.23
N SER A 14 -4.26 -17.94 -7.48
CA SER A 14 -3.20 -17.27 -8.22
C SER A 14 -2.27 -16.55 -7.26
N LEU A 15 -0.96 -16.62 -7.49
CA LEU A 15 0.06 -15.91 -6.71
C LEU A 15 1.08 -15.29 -7.67
N SER A 16 1.30 -13.98 -7.53
CA SER A 16 2.28 -13.23 -8.31
C SER A 16 3.21 -12.45 -7.40
N LEU A 17 4.51 -12.51 -7.70
CA LEU A 17 5.55 -11.77 -6.99
C LEU A 17 6.30 -10.85 -7.95
N ASN A 18 6.62 -9.65 -7.49
CA ASN A 18 7.36 -8.69 -8.30
C ASN A 18 8.35 -7.90 -7.45
N VAL A 19 9.52 -7.59 -8.00
CA VAL A 19 10.53 -6.71 -7.41
C VAL A 19 10.82 -5.56 -8.36
N TYR A 20 10.98 -4.36 -7.83
CA TYR A 20 11.18 -3.15 -8.62
C TYR A 20 12.25 -2.25 -8.01
N ALA A 21 13.01 -1.57 -8.87
CA ALA A 21 13.67 -0.30 -8.58
C ALA A 21 12.82 0.85 -9.13
N LYS A 22 12.89 2.04 -8.54
CA LYS A 22 12.05 3.17 -8.89
C LYS A 22 12.86 4.44 -9.13
N TYR A 23 12.57 5.12 -10.24
CA TYR A 23 12.92 6.52 -10.42
C TYR A 23 11.73 7.37 -9.97
N GLN A 24 11.96 8.25 -9.01
CA GLN A 24 10.98 9.17 -8.46
C GLN A 24 11.07 10.49 -9.24
N TRP A 25 10.00 10.88 -9.92
CA TRP A 25 9.84 12.26 -10.38
C TRP A 25 9.22 13.09 -9.24
N GLN A 26 8.21 13.91 -9.51
CA GLN A 26 7.55 14.70 -8.48
C GLN A 26 6.96 13.81 -7.37
N ASN A 27 7.14 14.23 -6.12
CA ASN A 27 6.70 13.62 -4.88
C ASN A 27 6.29 14.69 -3.86
N TYR A 28 5.39 15.60 -4.27
CA TYR A 28 4.85 16.66 -3.41
C TYR A 28 5.93 17.59 -2.80
N GLY A 29 7.04 17.81 -3.51
CA GLY A 29 8.17 18.62 -3.04
C GLY A 29 9.05 17.94 -1.98
N ALA A 30 8.95 16.62 -1.83
CA ALA A 30 9.81 15.87 -0.92
C ALA A 30 11.28 15.85 -1.39
N SER A 31 12.20 15.50 -0.51
CA SER A 31 13.64 15.54 -0.81
C SER A 31 14.07 14.52 -1.87
N ASN A 32 13.30 13.44 -2.08
CA ASN A 32 13.63 12.36 -3.00
C ASN A 32 13.12 12.56 -4.44
N GLU A 33 12.86 13.81 -4.85
CA GLU A 33 12.38 14.12 -6.19
C GLU A 33 13.51 14.04 -7.24
N ASN A 34 13.16 13.56 -8.43
CA ASN A 34 14.02 13.51 -9.61
C ASN A 34 15.28 12.62 -9.48
N GLU A 35 15.16 11.51 -8.77
CA GLU A 35 16.26 10.55 -8.61
C GLU A 35 15.81 9.08 -8.53
N TRP A 36 16.79 8.18 -8.54
CA TRP A 36 16.55 6.76 -8.30
C TRP A 36 16.47 6.53 -6.79
N ASP A 37 15.25 6.30 -6.30
CA ASP A 37 14.98 6.21 -4.87
C ASP A 37 14.08 5.02 -4.53
N GLY A 38 14.65 4.13 -3.72
CA GLY A 38 14.00 2.97 -3.14
C GLY A 38 13.67 1.82 -4.09
N TYR A 39 13.23 0.74 -3.46
CA TYR A 39 12.79 -0.50 -4.08
C TYR A 39 11.39 -0.87 -3.59
N ARG A 40 10.71 -1.71 -4.37
CA ARG A 40 9.42 -2.29 -4.00
C ARG A 40 9.40 -3.79 -4.25
N PHE A 41 8.93 -4.54 -3.27
CA PHE A 41 8.47 -5.92 -3.42
C PHE A 41 6.95 -5.90 -3.34
N LYS A 42 6.32 -6.48 -4.35
CA LYS A 42 4.86 -6.61 -4.43
C LYS A 42 4.53 -8.09 -4.49
N VAL A 43 3.74 -8.53 -3.51
CA VAL A 43 3.04 -9.81 -3.53
C VAL A 43 1.56 -9.54 -3.77
N LYS A 44 0.93 -10.32 -4.66
CA LYS A 44 -0.52 -10.31 -4.89
C LYS A 44 -1.00 -11.74 -5.04
N TYR A 45 -2.14 -12.05 -4.46
CA TYR A 45 -2.79 -13.34 -4.62
C TYR A 45 -4.31 -13.19 -4.72
N PHE A 46 -4.92 -14.15 -5.41
CA PHE A 46 -6.36 -14.24 -5.63
C PHE A 46 -6.83 -15.64 -5.29
N VAL A 47 -7.89 -15.72 -4.48
CA VAL A 47 -8.47 -16.97 -3.99
C VAL A 47 -9.98 -16.93 -4.27
N PRO A 48 -10.50 -17.73 -5.23
CA PRO A 48 -11.92 -18.00 -5.33
C PRO A 48 -12.42 -18.65 -4.04
N LEU A 49 -13.57 -18.22 -3.51
CA LEU A 49 -14.11 -18.78 -2.27
C LEU A 49 -15.34 -19.64 -2.55
N THR A 50 -16.45 -19.02 -2.94
CA THR A 50 -17.75 -19.70 -3.12
C THR A 50 -18.74 -18.80 -3.84
N ASP A 51 -19.94 -19.30 -4.10
CA ASP A 51 -21.07 -18.47 -4.51
C ASP A 51 -21.84 -18.00 -3.26
N LEU A 52 -22.20 -16.71 -3.22
CA LEU A 52 -22.92 -16.08 -2.14
C LEU A 52 -23.97 -15.12 -2.70
N TRP A 53 -25.22 -15.22 -2.25
CA TRP A 53 -26.32 -14.32 -2.65
C TRP A 53 -26.48 -14.16 -4.17
N GLY A 54 -26.21 -15.21 -4.94
CA GLY A 54 -26.31 -15.22 -6.41
C GLY A 54 -25.13 -14.60 -7.14
N GLY A 55 -24.06 -14.21 -6.44
CA GLY A 55 -22.80 -13.75 -7.02
C GLY A 55 -21.62 -14.63 -6.60
N SER A 56 -20.47 -14.44 -7.25
CA SER A 56 -19.22 -15.14 -6.93
C SER A 56 -18.40 -14.34 -5.92
N LEU A 57 -18.17 -14.95 -4.75
CA LEU A 57 -17.36 -14.41 -3.68
C LEU A 57 -15.91 -14.83 -3.86
N SER A 58 -15.01 -13.85 -3.76
CA SER A 58 -13.57 -14.07 -3.85
C SER A 58 -12.81 -13.22 -2.85
N TYR A 59 -11.59 -13.65 -2.55
CA TYR A 59 -10.65 -12.92 -1.72
C TYR A 59 -9.43 -12.52 -2.53
N ILE A 60 -9.06 -11.23 -2.45
CA ILE A 60 -7.87 -10.68 -3.08
C ILE A 60 -7.00 -10.08 -1.98
N GLY A 61 -5.74 -10.50 -1.94
CA GLY A 61 -4.73 -9.91 -1.08
C GLY A 61 -3.58 -9.35 -1.88
N PHE A 62 -3.07 -8.19 -1.49
CA PHE A 62 -1.78 -7.73 -1.98
C PHE A 62 -1.08 -6.83 -0.97
N THR A 63 0.25 -6.91 -0.97
CA THR A 63 1.09 -6.09 -0.10
C THR A 63 2.21 -5.47 -0.93
N ASN A 64 2.40 -4.17 -0.75
CA ASN A 64 3.61 -3.48 -1.20
C ASN A 64 4.52 -3.31 0.01
N PHE A 65 5.74 -3.79 -0.12
CA PHE A 65 6.84 -3.53 0.79
C PHE A 65 7.78 -2.58 0.08
N ASP A 66 7.89 -1.36 0.57
CA ASP A 66 8.80 -0.33 0.06
C ASP A 66 9.94 -0.17 1.05
N TRP A 67 11.18 -0.16 0.54
CA TRP A 67 12.37 0.00 1.38
C TRP A 67 13.53 0.63 0.60
N GLY A 68 14.57 1.02 1.34
CA GLY A 68 15.80 1.55 0.77
C GLY A 68 15.64 2.92 0.14
N SER A 69 14.59 3.65 0.53
CA SER A 69 14.45 5.04 0.15
C SER A 69 15.31 5.93 1.06
N ASP A 70 15.90 6.98 0.52
CA ASP A 70 16.70 7.95 1.27
C ASP A 70 15.87 9.00 2.01
N LEU A 71 14.54 9.03 1.82
CA LEU A 71 13.63 9.94 2.53
C LEU A 71 13.80 9.88 4.05
N GLY A 72 14.15 8.73 4.61
CA GLY A 72 14.36 8.58 6.06
C GLY A 72 15.61 9.31 6.57
N ASP A 73 16.54 9.65 5.68
CA ASP A 73 17.81 10.29 5.99
C ASP A 73 17.76 11.80 5.69
N ASP A 74 16.59 12.31 5.26
CA ASP A 74 16.38 13.72 4.94
C ASP A 74 16.53 14.63 6.17
N ASN A 75 16.83 15.92 5.98
CA ASN A 75 16.90 16.87 7.10
C ASN A 75 15.51 17.40 7.52
N PHE A 76 14.44 16.65 7.25
CA PHE A 76 13.10 17.03 7.67
C PHE A 76 12.77 16.42 9.03
N TYR A 77 13.05 17.19 10.08
CA TYR A 77 12.82 16.78 11.46
C TYR A 77 11.43 17.22 11.96
N ASP A 78 10.85 16.38 12.81
CA ASP A 78 9.65 16.64 13.59
C ASP A 78 9.94 17.60 14.77
N LEU A 79 8.89 18.01 15.48
CA LEU A 79 9.00 18.94 16.61
C LEU A 79 9.80 18.38 17.81
N ASN A 80 10.11 17.08 17.81
CA ASN A 80 10.93 16.44 18.83
C ASN A 80 12.39 16.20 18.35
N GLY A 81 12.75 16.66 17.16
CA GLY A 81 14.09 16.47 16.59
C GLY A 81 14.34 15.06 16.03
N LYS A 82 13.29 14.27 15.78
CA LYS A 82 13.39 12.99 15.05
C LYS A 82 13.04 13.20 13.58
N HIS A 83 13.53 12.35 12.68
CA HIS A 83 13.12 12.42 11.27
C HIS A 83 11.60 12.23 11.13
N ALA A 84 10.95 13.08 10.33
CA ALA A 84 9.52 13.05 10.09
C ALA A 84 9.13 12.03 8.99
N ARG A 85 10.11 11.55 8.23
CA ARG A 85 9.97 10.62 7.10
C ARG A 85 10.67 9.29 7.39
N THR A 86 10.42 8.28 6.56
CA THR A 86 11.02 6.95 6.71
C THR A 86 11.57 6.42 5.40
N SER A 87 12.62 5.60 5.50
CA SER A 87 13.24 4.89 4.37
C SER A 87 12.42 3.69 3.87
N ASN A 88 11.33 3.36 4.55
CA ASN A 88 10.47 2.21 4.25
C ASN A 88 9.00 2.50 4.55
N SER A 89 8.13 1.74 3.89
CA SER A 89 6.67 1.79 4.07
C SER A 89 6.05 0.46 3.67
N ILE A 90 4.99 0.04 4.36
CA ILE A 90 4.19 -1.13 3.98
C ILE A 90 2.75 -0.69 3.79
N ALA A 91 2.13 -1.16 2.71
CA ALA A 91 0.70 -1.05 2.48
C ALA A 91 0.14 -2.43 2.11
N SER A 92 -0.61 -3.05 3.01
CA SER A 92 -1.22 -4.38 2.84
C SER A 92 -2.72 -4.26 2.71
N SER A 93 -3.30 -4.84 1.66
CA SER A 93 -4.73 -4.79 1.37
C SER A 93 -5.34 -6.19 1.39
N HIS A 94 -6.49 -6.29 2.04
CA HIS A 94 -7.32 -7.48 2.17
C HIS A 94 -8.71 -7.15 1.63
N ILE A 95 -9.10 -7.77 0.53
CA ILE A 95 -10.32 -7.42 -0.21
C ILE A 95 -11.23 -8.64 -0.26
N LEU A 96 -12.46 -8.45 0.20
CA LEU A 96 -13.54 -9.40 -0.02
C LEU A 96 -14.46 -8.83 -1.10
N ALA A 97 -14.55 -9.50 -2.24
CA ALA A 97 -15.27 -9.02 -3.42
C ALA A 97 -16.40 -9.99 -3.81
N LEU A 98 -17.61 -9.45 -3.94
CA LEU A 98 -18.81 -10.15 -4.41
C LEU A 98 -19.16 -9.65 -5.82
N ASN A 99 -19.06 -10.55 -6.80
CA ASN A 99 -19.21 -10.23 -8.22
C ASN A 99 -20.47 -10.87 -8.82
N TYR A 100 -21.26 -10.08 -9.53
CA TYR A 100 -22.38 -10.52 -10.37
C TYR A 100 -21.99 -10.39 -11.85
N ALA A 101 -22.95 -10.63 -12.76
CA ALA A 101 -22.73 -10.48 -14.21
C ALA A 101 -22.17 -9.10 -14.60
N HIS A 102 -22.60 -8.04 -13.91
CA HIS A 102 -22.09 -6.69 -14.13
C HIS A 102 -21.76 -5.96 -12.83
N TRP A 103 -22.67 -5.97 -11.85
CA TRP A 103 -22.44 -5.31 -10.57
C TRP A 103 -21.41 -6.04 -9.72
N HIS A 104 -20.61 -5.29 -8.96
CA HIS A 104 -19.74 -5.85 -7.95
C HIS A 104 -19.66 -4.96 -6.71
N TYR A 105 -19.46 -5.59 -5.56
CA TYR A 105 -19.32 -4.95 -4.25
C TYR A 105 -18.05 -5.46 -3.59
N SER A 106 -17.23 -4.56 -3.05
CA SER A 106 -16.02 -4.95 -2.32
C SER A 106 -15.89 -4.23 -0.98
N ILE A 107 -15.48 -4.99 0.03
CA ILE A 107 -14.99 -4.45 1.30
C ILE A 107 -13.47 -4.62 1.31
N VAL A 108 -12.76 -3.54 1.62
CA VAL A 108 -11.30 -3.51 1.68
C VAL A 108 -10.86 -3.14 3.08
N ALA A 109 -10.11 -4.01 3.74
CA ALA A 109 -9.32 -3.65 4.90
C ALA A 109 -7.87 -3.40 4.46
N ARG A 110 -7.33 -2.22 4.74
CA ARG A 110 -5.95 -1.87 4.41
C ARG A 110 -5.17 -1.52 5.66
N TYR A 111 -4.07 -2.24 5.87
CA TYR A 111 -3.10 -1.92 6.90
C TYR A 111 -1.94 -1.12 6.30
N PHE A 112 -1.47 -0.15 7.05
CA PHE A 112 -0.27 0.62 6.76
C PHE A 112 0.73 0.49 7.90
N HIS A 113 2.01 0.47 7.54
CA HIS A 113 3.13 0.74 8.44
C HIS A 113 3.98 1.83 7.80
N ASN A 114 4.15 2.96 8.49
CA ASN A 114 4.74 4.17 7.92
C ASN A 114 4.08 4.56 6.58
N GLY A 115 2.75 4.57 6.55
CA GLY A 115 1.97 4.87 5.34
C GLY A 115 2.43 6.16 4.66
N GLY A 116 2.78 6.05 3.38
CA GLY A 116 3.29 7.18 2.60
C GLY A 116 4.70 7.63 3.01
N GLN A 117 5.47 6.74 3.64
CA GLN A 117 6.82 6.99 4.18
C GLN A 117 6.86 8.13 5.22
N TRP A 118 5.77 8.31 5.96
CA TRP A 118 5.76 9.17 7.13
C TRP A 118 6.14 8.38 8.37
N ALA A 119 7.04 8.93 9.20
CA ALA A 119 7.38 8.34 10.48
C ALA A 119 6.16 8.38 11.41
N ASP A 120 5.76 7.21 11.89
CA ASP A 120 4.61 7.12 12.78
C ASP A 120 4.89 7.88 14.09
N ASP A 121 3.87 8.57 14.59
CA ASP A 121 3.92 9.47 15.75
C ASP A 121 4.87 10.68 15.63
N ALA A 122 5.43 10.96 14.45
CA ALA A 122 6.13 12.22 14.19
C ALA A 122 5.27 13.42 14.60
N LYS A 123 5.83 14.34 15.37
CA LYS A 123 5.12 15.54 15.84
C LYS A 123 5.27 16.66 14.83
N LEU A 124 4.17 17.10 14.23
CA LEU A 124 4.17 18.15 13.21
C LEU A 124 3.22 19.29 13.60
N ASN A 125 3.36 20.44 12.95
CA ASN A 125 2.43 21.55 13.08
C ASN A 125 2.32 22.27 11.74
N PHE A 126 1.13 22.26 11.14
CA PHE A 126 0.88 22.88 9.84
C PHE A 126 0.15 24.23 9.95
N GLY A 127 0.19 24.87 11.12
CA GLY A 127 -0.42 26.17 11.39
C GLY A 127 -1.55 26.13 12.42
N ASP A 128 -2.10 24.95 12.70
CA ASP A 128 -3.27 24.75 13.59
C ASP A 128 -2.92 24.03 14.90
N GLY A 129 -1.64 24.06 15.28
CA GLY A 129 -1.13 23.44 16.50
C GLY A 129 -0.47 22.08 16.27
N PRO A 130 0.23 21.56 17.31
CA PRO A 130 0.97 20.32 17.20
C PRO A 130 0.03 19.11 17.11
N PHE A 131 0.34 18.18 16.22
CA PHE A 131 -0.36 16.90 16.07
C PHE A 131 0.63 15.74 15.90
N SER A 132 0.18 14.52 16.20
CA SER A 132 0.91 13.28 15.87
C SER A 132 0.47 12.76 14.52
N VAL A 133 1.44 12.43 13.67
CA VAL A 133 1.19 11.59 12.50
C VAL A 133 0.70 10.21 12.94
N ARG A 134 -0.31 9.68 12.23
CA ARG A 134 -0.85 8.33 12.40
C ARG A 134 -0.72 7.59 11.07
N SER A 135 0.50 7.19 10.75
CA SER A 135 0.85 6.55 9.49
C SER A 135 0.82 5.02 9.60
N THR A 136 0.78 4.48 10.82
CA THR A 136 0.65 3.03 11.08
C THR A 136 -0.74 2.72 11.64
N GLY A 137 -1.44 1.78 10.99
CA GLY A 137 -2.79 1.39 11.41
C GLY A 137 -3.67 0.88 10.27
N TRP A 138 -4.97 0.77 10.56
CA TRP A 138 -5.97 0.26 9.64
C TRP A 138 -6.84 1.37 9.06
N GLY A 139 -7.17 1.24 7.78
CA GLY A 139 -8.21 1.98 7.09
C GLY A 139 -9.10 1.03 6.28
N GLY A 140 -10.29 1.51 5.91
CA GLY A 140 -11.28 0.70 5.18
C GLY A 140 -11.80 1.40 3.94
N TYR A 141 -12.20 0.61 2.93
CA TYR A 141 -12.90 1.11 1.75
C TYR A 141 -14.12 0.23 1.46
N PHE A 142 -15.18 0.86 0.97
CA PHE A 142 -16.33 0.18 0.39
C PHE A 142 -16.43 0.60 -1.07
N VAL A 143 -16.51 -0.37 -1.98
CA VAL A 143 -16.49 -0.14 -3.44
C VAL A 143 -17.73 -0.76 -4.05
N VAL A 144 -18.42 0.01 -4.89
CA VAL A 144 -19.53 -0.46 -5.73
C VAL A 144 -19.23 -0.07 -7.16
N GLY A 145 -19.32 -1.02 -8.09
CA GLY A 145 -19.00 -0.78 -9.50
C GLY A 145 -19.79 -1.66 -10.46
N TYR A 146 -19.67 -1.33 -11.75
CA TYR A 146 -20.29 -2.03 -12.88
C TYR A 146 -19.22 -2.42 -13.89
N ASN A 147 -19.15 -3.70 -14.25
CA ASN A 147 -18.29 -4.23 -15.30
C ASN A 147 -19.02 -4.11 -16.64
N PHE A 148 -18.46 -3.28 -17.54
CA PHE A 148 -18.98 -3.00 -18.89
C PHE A 148 -18.75 -4.15 -19.85
#